data_AF-A0A0A7KE87-F1
#
_entry.id   AF-A0A0A7KE87-F1
#
_cell.length_a   1.000
_cell.length_b   1.000
_cell.length_c   1.000
_cell.angle_alpha   90.00
_cell.angle_beta   90.00
_cell.angle_gamma   90.00
#
_symmetry.space_group_name_H-M   'P 1'
#
loop_
_entity.id
_entity.type
_entity.pdbx_description
1 polymer ?
#
loop_
_entity_poly.entity_id
_entity_poly.type
_entity_poly.pdbx_seq_one_letter_code
_entity_poly.pdbx_strand_id
1 'polypeptide(L)'
;MNRLTVRLALAFSLLGGVPVVGNAWARPAAPVPQPRAAGGGSMNARAVQDARPTLDLLITVRLLAELLDQRQLMLDAGASSALDSLLRPLSTARALPPSQAAALNSAVQLTLTPSQTLVLRQARAALETRAQALMVRARFAAPDGPLNLTLIRYGLMVPGGQATVQLLLGKQVNPFTQAGGQAALLDHLLALLKG
;
A
#
# COMPACT_ATOMS: atom_id res chain seq x y z
N MET A 1 6.86 18.46 44.99
CA MET A 1 6.22 19.79 45.04
C MET A 1 7.33 20.83 45.08
N ASN A 2 7.59 21.54 43.98
CA ASN A 2 8.39 22.78 43.99
C ASN A 2 7.99 23.67 42.81
N ARG A 3 7.87 24.96 43.10
CA ARG A 3 7.13 25.99 42.37
C ARG A 3 8.03 26.81 41.44
N LEU A 4 7.36 27.41 40.44
CA LEU A 4 7.61 28.73 39.83
C LEU A 4 9.00 29.03 39.21
N THR A 5 8.99 29.39 37.91
CA THR A 5 9.36 30.77 37.52
C THR A 5 8.87 31.09 36.10
N VAL A 6 8.05 32.14 36.00
CA VAL A 6 7.59 32.81 34.78
C VAL A 6 8.40 34.10 34.62
N ARG A 7 8.94 34.37 33.43
CA ARG A 7 9.37 35.70 32.91
C ARG A 7 9.26 35.60 31.38
N LEU A 8 8.22 36.10 30.71
CA LEU A 8 7.93 37.49 30.30
C LEU A 8 9.16 38.24 29.74
N ALA A 9 9.20 38.38 28.41
CA ALA A 9 9.94 39.45 27.74
C ALA A 9 9.18 39.87 26.47
N LEU A 10 8.38 40.92 26.65
CA LEU A 10 7.74 41.72 25.62
C LEU A 10 8.80 42.65 25.01
N ALA A 11 8.92 42.73 23.69
CA ALA A 11 9.69 43.79 23.04
C ALA A 11 8.87 44.35 21.87
N PHE A 12 8.12 45.39 22.21
CA PHE A 12 7.56 46.38 21.31
C PHE A 12 8.73 47.15 20.68
N SER A 13 8.75 47.31 19.35
CA SER A 13 9.56 48.34 18.70
C SER A 13 8.68 49.09 17.72
N LEU A 14 8.55 50.37 18.05
CA LEU A 14 7.76 51.42 17.44
C LEU A 14 8.62 52.20 16.44
N LEU A 15 7.93 52.80 15.48
CA LEU A 15 8.27 53.99 14.68
C LEU A 15 9.31 53.86 13.55
N GLY A 16 8.85 54.27 12.36
CA GLY A 16 9.67 54.70 11.24
C GLY A 16 8.82 54.87 9.98
N GLY A 17 8.16 56.02 9.81
CA GLY A 17 7.36 56.35 8.63
C GLY A 17 8.15 57.15 7.58
N VAL A 18 7.74 57.04 6.32
CA VAL A 18 7.70 58.10 5.28
C VAL A 18 6.66 57.70 4.22
N PRO A 19 5.73 58.57 3.79
CA PRO A 19 4.90 58.34 2.62
C PRO A 19 5.60 58.91 1.37
N VAL A 20 5.79 58.09 0.33
CA VAL A 20 6.17 58.57 -1.01
C VAL A 20 5.03 58.31 -1.97
N VAL A 21 4.60 59.40 -2.59
CA VAL A 21 3.64 59.56 -3.68
C VAL A 21 4.16 58.90 -4.95
N GLY A 22 3.26 58.28 -5.73
CA GLY A 22 3.42 58.27 -7.19
C GLY A 22 3.06 56.97 -7.91
N ASN A 23 2.02 57.07 -8.72
CA ASN A 23 1.82 56.39 -9.99
C ASN A 23 1.91 54.85 -10.03
N ALA A 24 0.76 54.23 -10.20
CA ALA A 24 0.29 53.88 -11.53
C ALA A 24 -0.93 52.97 -11.37
N TRP A 25 -1.92 53.17 -12.23
CA TRP A 25 -2.89 52.11 -12.52
C TRP A 25 -2.14 50.89 -13.08
N ALA A 26 -1.65 50.03 -12.19
CA ALA A 26 -1.29 48.68 -12.52
C ALA A 26 -2.62 47.93 -12.74
N ARG A 27 -3.03 47.84 -14.01
CA ARG A 27 -3.98 46.81 -14.44
C ARG A 27 -3.52 45.48 -13.82
N PRO A 28 -4.39 44.70 -13.18
CA PRO A 28 -4.02 43.33 -12.84
C PRO A 28 -3.60 42.66 -14.15
N ALA A 29 -2.33 42.27 -14.24
CA ALA A 29 -1.83 41.50 -15.34
C ALA A 29 -2.75 40.28 -15.46
N ALA A 30 -3.42 40.14 -16.60
CA ALA A 30 -4.19 38.94 -16.89
C ALA A 30 -3.25 37.75 -16.68
N PRO A 31 -3.68 36.69 -15.98
CA PRO A 31 -2.85 35.51 -15.82
C PRO A 31 -2.48 35.02 -17.21
N VAL A 32 -1.18 35.07 -17.53
CA VAL A 32 -0.66 34.51 -18.76
C VAL A 32 -1.08 33.04 -18.76
N PRO A 33 -1.81 32.55 -19.77
CA PRO A 33 -2.07 31.13 -19.89
C PRO A 33 -0.72 30.46 -20.11
N GLN A 34 -0.13 29.94 -19.03
CA GLN A 34 0.98 29.03 -19.13
C GLN A 34 0.51 27.88 -20.02
N PRO A 35 1.25 27.51 -21.06
CA PRO A 35 1.01 26.27 -21.77
C PRO A 35 1.07 25.17 -20.72
N ARG A 36 -0.09 24.61 -20.36
CA ARG A 36 -0.14 23.38 -19.58
C ARG A 36 0.75 22.41 -20.34
N ALA A 37 1.87 22.01 -19.74
CA ALA A 37 2.63 20.90 -20.26
C ALA A 37 1.62 19.75 -20.40
N ALA A 38 1.29 19.42 -21.65
CA ALA A 38 0.57 18.22 -22.01
C ALA A 38 1.52 17.06 -21.72
N GLY A 39 1.67 16.78 -20.43
CA GLY A 39 2.63 15.86 -19.86
C GLY A 39 2.04 15.17 -18.63
N GLY A 40 0.71 15.08 -18.54
CA GLY A 40 0.01 14.12 -17.69
C GLY A 40 0.05 12.72 -18.32
N GLY A 41 1.20 12.32 -18.84
CA GLY A 41 1.39 11.00 -19.40
C GLY A 41 1.43 9.99 -18.26
N SER A 42 0.31 9.29 -18.04
CA SER A 42 0.20 7.84 -17.80
C SER A 42 1.26 7.15 -16.90
N MET A 43 1.93 7.86 -16.00
CA MET A 43 2.90 7.26 -15.10
C MET A 43 2.17 6.21 -14.27
N ASN A 44 2.46 4.98 -14.62
CA ASN A 44 2.30 3.76 -13.83
C ASN A 44 1.03 2.94 -14.02
N ALA A 45 0.25 3.08 -15.10
CA ALA A 45 -0.76 2.05 -15.41
C ALA A 45 -0.09 0.68 -15.65
N ARG A 46 0.99 0.66 -16.44
CA ARG A 46 1.77 -0.55 -16.73
C ARG A 46 2.55 -1.05 -15.53
N ALA A 47 3.22 -0.17 -14.79
CA ALA A 47 3.94 -0.54 -13.57
C ALA A 47 3.01 -1.15 -12.50
N VAL A 48 1.75 -0.69 -12.41
CA VAL A 48 0.72 -1.28 -11.55
C VAL A 48 0.29 -2.65 -12.05
N GLN A 49 0.08 -2.80 -13.36
CA GLN A 49 -0.25 -4.11 -13.96
C GLN A 49 0.87 -5.12 -13.72
N ASP A 50 2.13 -4.71 -13.84
CA ASP A 50 3.30 -5.56 -13.62
C ASP A 50 3.44 -5.94 -12.14
N ALA A 51 3.14 -5.03 -11.20
CA ALA A 51 3.21 -5.32 -9.77
C ALA A 51 2.02 -6.15 -9.25
N ARG A 52 0.89 -6.15 -9.98
CA ARG A 52 -0.38 -6.75 -9.54
C ARG A 52 -0.26 -8.21 -9.08
N PRO A 53 0.40 -9.12 -9.81
CA PRO A 53 0.53 -10.51 -9.36
C PRO A 53 1.22 -10.63 -7.99
N THR A 54 2.27 -9.83 -7.76
CA THR A 54 3.00 -9.80 -6.49
C THR A 54 2.15 -9.23 -5.35
N LEU A 55 1.39 -8.17 -5.63
CA LEU A 55 0.45 -7.59 -4.67
C LEU A 55 -0.69 -8.57 -4.32
N ASP A 56 -1.23 -9.27 -5.33
CA ASP A 56 -2.27 -10.28 -5.14
C ASP A 56 -1.72 -11.46 -4.31
N LEU A 57 -0.47 -11.88 -4.51
CA LEU A 57 0.17 -12.91 -3.69
C LEU A 57 0.34 -12.45 -2.23
N LEU A 58 0.79 -11.21 -1.99
CA LEU A 58 0.91 -10.67 -0.63
C LEU A 58 -0.43 -10.67 0.11
N ILE A 59 -1.52 -10.33 -0.58
CA ILE A 59 -2.87 -10.38 -0.02
C ILE A 59 -3.26 -11.83 0.27
N THR A 60 -3.00 -12.77 -0.64
CA THR A 60 -3.27 -14.20 -0.41
C THR A 60 -2.52 -14.73 0.81
N VAL A 61 -1.21 -14.50 0.93
CA VAL A 61 -0.39 -14.95 2.07
C VAL A 61 -0.92 -14.36 3.38
N ARG A 62 -1.26 -13.06 3.39
CA ARG A 62 -1.87 -12.40 4.54
C ARG A 62 -3.18 -13.06 4.96
N LEU A 63 -4.10 -13.23 4.01
CA LEU A 63 -5.42 -13.78 4.31
C LEU A 63 -5.33 -15.24 4.77
N LEU A 64 -4.42 -16.04 4.20
CA LEU A 64 -4.18 -17.39 4.68
C LEU A 64 -3.68 -17.41 6.12
N ALA A 65 -2.71 -16.56 6.47
CA ALA A 65 -2.23 -16.44 7.84
C ALA A 65 -3.37 -16.06 8.80
N GLU A 66 -4.16 -15.02 8.45
CA GLU A 66 -5.30 -14.58 9.27
C GLU A 66 -6.37 -15.68 9.44
N LEU A 67 -6.71 -16.40 8.38
CA LEU A 67 -7.74 -17.45 8.41
C LEU A 67 -7.31 -18.69 9.21
N LEU A 68 -6.04 -19.08 9.10
CA LEU A 68 -5.46 -20.19 9.86
C LEU A 68 -5.36 -19.84 11.34
N ASP A 69 -4.86 -18.65 11.66
CA ASP A 69 -4.73 -18.16 13.05
C ASP A 69 -6.10 -18.09 13.75
N GLN A 70 -7.13 -17.64 13.03
CA GLN A 70 -8.51 -17.58 13.52
C GLN A 70 -9.26 -18.91 13.46
N ARG A 71 -8.62 -19.99 12.99
CA ARG A 71 -9.24 -21.32 12.77
C ARG A 71 -10.48 -21.29 11.88
N GLN A 72 -10.61 -20.29 11.00
CA GLN A 72 -11.68 -20.20 10.00
C GLN A 72 -11.38 -21.07 8.77
N LEU A 73 -10.11 -21.41 8.59
CA LEU A 73 -9.64 -22.35 7.59
C LEU A 73 -8.82 -23.42 8.34
N MET A 74 -9.14 -24.69 8.10
CA MET A 74 -8.33 -25.82 8.59
C MET A 74 -7.78 -26.58 7.40
N LEU A 75 -6.49 -26.87 7.45
CA LEU A 75 -5.76 -27.64 6.44
C LEU A 75 -5.52 -29.04 6.99
N ASP A 76 -5.61 -30.05 6.11
CA ASP A 76 -5.04 -31.36 6.43
C ASP A 76 -3.51 -31.32 6.30
N ALA A 77 -2.85 -32.37 6.81
CA ALA A 77 -1.40 -32.45 6.79
C ALA A 77 -0.80 -32.41 5.37
N GLY A 78 -1.52 -32.93 4.37
CA GLY A 78 -1.08 -32.92 2.98
C GLY A 78 -1.07 -31.51 2.40
N ALA A 79 -2.15 -30.76 2.59
CA ALA A 79 -2.28 -29.37 2.15
C ALA A 79 -1.31 -28.46 2.90
N SER A 80 -1.13 -28.64 4.21
CA SER A 80 -0.15 -27.87 4.99
C SER A 80 1.29 -28.08 4.50
N SER A 81 1.69 -29.33 4.27
CA SER A 81 3.01 -29.66 3.73
C SER A 81 3.22 -29.11 2.31
N ALA A 82 2.21 -29.24 1.45
CA ALA A 82 2.26 -28.70 0.08
C ALA A 82 2.41 -27.17 0.10
N LEU A 83 1.62 -26.45 0.91
CA LEU A 83 1.73 -25.00 1.04
C LEU A 83 3.07 -24.56 1.63
N ASP A 84 3.61 -25.27 2.62
CA ASP A 84 4.95 -24.97 3.15
C ASP A 84 6.01 -25.10 2.06
N SER A 85 5.97 -26.18 1.27
CA SER A 85 6.91 -26.39 0.16
C SER A 85 6.82 -25.32 -0.93
N LEU A 86 5.61 -24.83 -1.21
CA LEU A 86 5.36 -23.79 -2.22
C LEU A 86 5.81 -22.40 -1.75
N LEU A 87 5.58 -22.07 -0.48
CA LEU A 87 5.78 -20.71 0.05
C LEU A 87 7.18 -20.51 0.65
N ARG A 88 7.81 -21.56 1.18
CA ARG A 88 9.15 -21.49 1.79
C ARG A 88 10.22 -20.83 0.90
N PRO A 89 10.28 -21.08 -0.42
CA PRO A 89 11.26 -20.41 -1.30
C PRO A 89 11.16 -18.87 -1.27
N LEU A 90 10.01 -18.30 -0.94
CA LEU A 90 9.82 -16.85 -0.85
C LEU A 90 10.68 -16.21 0.27
N SER A 91 11.07 -16.97 1.29
CA SER A 91 11.93 -16.46 2.38
C SER A 91 13.37 -16.18 1.95
N THR A 92 13.81 -16.73 0.81
CA THR A 92 15.22 -16.65 0.37
C THR A 92 15.40 -16.16 -1.06
N ALA A 93 14.37 -16.23 -1.91
CA ALA A 93 14.45 -15.79 -3.29
C ALA A 93 14.72 -14.27 -3.39
N ARG A 94 15.82 -13.88 -4.06
CA ARG A 94 16.22 -12.47 -4.19
C ARG A 94 15.22 -11.61 -4.97
N ALA A 95 14.54 -12.19 -5.95
CA ALA A 95 13.60 -11.52 -6.84
C ALA A 95 12.31 -12.33 -6.93
N LEU A 96 11.20 -11.63 -7.20
CA LEU A 96 9.91 -12.25 -7.42
C LEU A 96 9.28 -11.65 -8.69
N PRO A 97 9.58 -12.21 -9.86
CA PRO A 97 8.97 -11.79 -11.12
C PRO A 97 7.44 -11.95 -11.10
N PRO A 98 6.69 -11.09 -11.81
CA PRO A 98 5.22 -11.14 -11.81
C PRO A 98 4.64 -12.49 -12.28
N SER A 99 5.28 -13.14 -13.25
CA SER A 99 4.87 -14.46 -13.74
C SER A 99 5.02 -15.55 -12.67
N GLN A 100 6.09 -15.51 -11.89
CA GLN A 100 6.31 -16.43 -10.77
C GLN A 100 5.30 -16.18 -9.65
N ALA A 101 5.03 -14.91 -9.32
CA ALA A 101 4.00 -14.57 -8.33
C ALA A 101 2.61 -15.05 -8.75
N ALA A 102 2.25 -14.90 -10.03
CA ALA A 102 1.00 -15.42 -10.58
C ALA A 102 0.92 -16.95 -10.49
N ALA A 103 1.98 -17.64 -10.92
CA ALA A 103 2.06 -19.10 -10.86
C ALA A 103 1.96 -19.63 -9.43
N LEU A 104 2.64 -19.00 -8.47
CA LEU A 104 2.55 -19.34 -7.05
C LEU A 104 1.12 -19.14 -6.52
N ASN A 105 0.47 -18.03 -6.86
CA ASN A 105 -0.90 -17.78 -6.41
C ASN A 105 -1.89 -18.83 -6.97
N SER A 106 -1.70 -19.25 -8.22
CA SER A 106 -2.46 -20.35 -8.81
C SER A 106 -2.17 -21.69 -8.13
N ALA A 107 -0.91 -22.02 -7.86
CA ALA A 107 -0.52 -23.25 -7.17
C ALA A 107 -1.11 -23.31 -5.75
N VAL A 108 -1.11 -22.18 -5.03
CA VAL A 108 -1.75 -22.08 -3.72
C VAL A 108 -3.24 -22.36 -3.82
N GLN A 109 -3.95 -21.75 -4.79
CA GLN A 109 -5.39 -22.02 -4.98
C GLN A 109 -5.69 -23.48 -5.33
N LEU A 110 -4.84 -24.13 -6.12
CA LEU A 110 -4.98 -25.56 -6.46
C LEU A 110 -4.69 -26.49 -5.29
N THR A 111 -3.91 -26.05 -4.30
CA THR A 111 -3.62 -26.82 -3.10
C THR A 111 -4.82 -26.83 -2.13
N LEU A 112 -5.69 -25.82 -2.22
CA LEU A 112 -6.86 -25.71 -1.38
C LEU A 112 -8.03 -26.52 -1.95
N THR A 113 -8.84 -27.10 -1.06
CA THR A 113 -10.12 -27.71 -1.45
C THR A 113 -11.10 -26.64 -1.96
N PRO A 114 -12.17 -27.02 -2.68
CA PRO A 114 -13.16 -26.04 -3.16
C PRO A 114 -13.79 -25.21 -2.03
N SER A 115 -14.03 -25.81 -0.86
CA SER A 115 -14.57 -25.10 0.31
C SER A 115 -13.56 -24.11 0.91
N GLN A 116 -12.31 -24.51 1.06
CA GLN A 116 -11.22 -23.62 1.53
C GLN A 116 -10.98 -22.46 0.56
N THR A 117 -11.00 -22.73 -0.75
CA THR A 117 -10.92 -21.71 -1.79
C THR A 117 -12.07 -20.71 -1.69
N LEU A 118 -13.29 -21.20 -1.39
CA LEU A 118 -14.45 -20.34 -1.20
C LEU A 118 -14.28 -19.42 0.02
N VAL A 119 -13.80 -19.95 1.15
CA VAL A 119 -13.49 -19.15 2.36
C VAL A 119 -12.45 -18.08 2.06
N LEU A 120 -11.35 -18.43 1.37
CA LEU A 120 -10.31 -17.46 0.98
C LEU A 120 -10.87 -16.36 0.07
N ARG A 121 -11.72 -16.69 -0.91
CA ARG A 121 -12.38 -15.70 -1.78
C ARG A 121 -13.32 -14.80 -0.99
N GLN A 122 -14.09 -15.33 -0.04
CA GLN A 122 -14.96 -14.54 0.81
C GLN A 122 -14.16 -13.55 1.67
N ALA A 123 -13.06 -14.00 2.28
CA ALA A 123 -12.17 -13.14 3.05
C ALA A 123 -11.59 -12.01 2.17
N ARG A 124 -11.19 -12.34 0.94
CA ARG A 124 -10.73 -11.35 -0.04
C ARG A 124 -11.82 -10.34 -0.40
N ALA A 125 -13.03 -10.80 -0.70
CA ALA A 125 -14.15 -9.92 -1.03
C ALA A 125 -14.53 -8.99 0.15
N ALA A 126 -14.47 -9.50 1.38
CA ALA A 126 -14.68 -8.69 2.59
C ALA A 126 -13.60 -7.62 2.75
N LEU A 127 -12.33 -7.94 2.48
CA LEU A 127 -11.23 -6.98 2.48
C LEU A 127 -11.42 -5.90 1.40
N GLU A 128 -11.81 -6.30 0.19
CA GLU A 128 -12.09 -5.38 -0.92
C GLU A 128 -13.25 -4.42 -0.58
N THR A 129 -14.31 -4.93 0.02
CA THR A 129 -15.47 -4.14 0.46
C THR A 129 -15.06 -3.10 1.52
N ARG A 130 -14.22 -3.49 2.49
CA ARG A 130 -13.68 -2.56 3.50
C ARG A 130 -12.82 -1.48 2.86
N ALA A 131 -11.92 -1.85 1.95
CA ALA A 131 -11.09 -0.90 1.22
C ALA A 131 -11.94 0.10 0.43
N GLN A 132 -12.98 -0.38 -0.27
CA GLN A 132 -13.91 0.47 -1.01
C GLN A 132 -14.67 1.43 -0.08
N ALA A 133 -15.16 0.96 1.07
CA ALA A 133 -15.84 1.81 2.04
C ALA A 133 -14.95 2.94 2.57
N LEU A 134 -13.66 2.65 2.83
CA LEU A 134 -12.68 3.67 3.21
C LEU A 134 -12.47 4.68 2.10
N MET A 135 -12.38 4.23 0.85
CA MET A 135 -12.18 5.12 -0.29
C MET A 135 -13.37 6.07 -0.50
N VAL A 136 -14.60 5.59 -0.33
CA VAL A 136 -15.81 6.43 -0.41
C VAL A 136 -15.82 7.50 0.68
N ARG A 137 -15.39 7.15 1.90
CA ARG A 137 -15.34 8.09 3.04
C ARG A 137 -14.26 9.16 2.87
N ALA A 138 -13.13 8.81 2.27
CA ALA A 138 -11.96 9.68 2.19
C ALA A 138 -12.12 10.92 1.27
N ARG A 139 -13.22 11.02 0.49
CA ARG A 139 -13.49 12.12 -0.46
C ARG A 139 -12.20 12.64 -1.11
N PHE A 140 -11.50 11.77 -1.83
CA PHE A 140 -10.21 12.10 -2.42
C PHE A 140 -10.34 13.28 -3.41
N ALA A 141 -9.99 14.48 -2.95
CA ALA A 141 -9.80 15.67 -3.77
C ALA A 141 -8.29 15.81 -4.02
N ALA A 142 -7.86 15.72 -5.28
CA ALA A 142 -6.44 15.77 -5.63
C ALA A 142 -6.08 17.16 -6.21
N PRO A 143 -5.13 17.90 -5.61
CA PRO A 143 -4.59 19.12 -6.21
C PRO A 143 -3.68 18.85 -7.44
N ASP A 144 -3.16 17.63 -7.59
CA ASP A 144 -2.02 17.32 -8.50
C ASP A 144 -2.31 16.28 -9.60
N GLY A 145 -3.59 16.08 -9.99
CA GLY A 145 -3.97 15.26 -11.15
C GLY A 145 -4.84 14.04 -10.83
N PRO A 146 -5.12 13.17 -11.83
CA PRO A 146 -6.08 12.08 -11.69
C PRO A 146 -5.57 11.02 -10.69
N LEU A 147 -6.39 10.76 -9.68
CA LEU A 147 -6.10 9.81 -8.62
C LEU A 147 -6.06 8.36 -9.18
N ASN A 148 -4.97 7.63 -8.95
CA ASN A 148 -4.92 6.20 -9.31
C ASN A 148 -5.63 5.36 -8.23
N LEU A 149 -6.94 5.18 -8.40
CA LEU A 149 -7.80 4.45 -7.46
C LEU A 149 -7.33 3.00 -7.23
N THR A 150 -6.71 2.36 -8.23
CA THR A 150 -6.19 1.01 -8.12
C THR A 150 -5.03 0.93 -7.14
N LEU A 151 -4.07 1.86 -7.22
CA LEU A 151 -2.96 1.97 -6.27
C LEU A 151 -3.43 2.22 -4.85
N ILE A 152 -4.43 3.10 -4.71
CA ILE A 152 -5.02 3.40 -3.41
C ILE A 152 -5.67 2.16 -2.81
N ARG A 153 -6.48 1.46 -3.60
CA ARG A 153 -7.12 0.21 -3.18
C ARG A 153 -6.08 -0.81 -2.73
N TYR A 154 -5.04 -1.06 -3.51
CA TYR A 154 -3.98 -2.01 -3.13
C TYR A 154 -3.26 -1.60 -1.84
N GLY A 155 -2.96 -0.32 -1.65
CA GLY A 155 -2.30 0.12 -0.40
C GLY A 155 -3.22 0.15 0.81
N LEU A 156 -4.53 -0.07 0.66
CA LEU A 156 -5.44 -0.36 1.79
C LEU A 156 -5.52 -1.86 2.11
N MET A 157 -5.19 -2.72 1.15
CA MET A 157 -5.34 -4.17 1.26
C MET A 157 -4.04 -4.90 1.63
N VAL A 158 -2.90 -4.40 1.15
CA VAL A 158 -1.59 -5.05 1.29
C VAL A 158 -0.98 -4.75 2.65
N PRO A 159 -0.32 -5.73 3.32
CA PRO A 159 0.44 -5.48 4.54
C PRO A 159 1.58 -4.47 4.30
N GLY A 160 1.68 -3.45 5.17
CA GLY A 160 2.59 -2.30 5.00
C GLY A 160 2.05 -1.19 4.07
N GLY A 161 0.86 -1.39 3.49
CA GLY A 161 0.09 -0.38 2.80
C GLY A 161 0.79 0.27 1.59
N GLN A 162 0.68 1.59 1.47
CA GLN A 162 1.20 2.35 0.32
C GLN A 162 2.72 2.22 0.14
N ALA A 163 3.48 2.09 1.22
CA ALA A 163 4.94 1.92 1.15
C ALA A 163 5.31 0.64 0.39
N THR A 164 4.63 -0.47 0.69
CA THR A 164 4.82 -1.76 0.01
C THR A 164 4.43 -1.68 -1.45
N VAL A 165 3.34 -0.99 -1.77
CA VAL A 165 2.92 -0.81 -3.16
C VAL A 165 3.98 -0.04 -3.94
N GLN A 166 4.44 1.11 -3.43
CA GLN A 166 5.45 1.94 -4.09
C GLN A 166 6.79 1.21 -4.27
N LEU A 167 7.18 0.39 -3.29
CA LEU A 167 8.37 -0.45 -3.38
C LEU A 167 8.33 -1.40 -4.60
N LEU A 168 7.15 -1.94 -4.93
CA LEU A 168 6.97 -2.92 -5.98
C LEU A 168 6.71 -2.31 -7.36
N LEU A 169 6.41 -1.00 -7.44
CA LEU A 169 6.17 -0.35 -8.72
C LEU A 169 7.48 -0.28 -9.54
N GLY A 170 7.46 -0.95 -10.70
CA GLY A 170 8.58 -0.98 -11.63
C GLY A 170 9.80 -1.76 -11.13
N LYS A 171 9.67 -2.54 -10.04
CA LYS A 171 10.77 -3.31 -9.46
C LYS A 171 10.34 -4.77 -9.27
N GLN A 172 11.23 -5.71 -9.63
CA GLN A 172 11.00 -7.16 -9.46
C GLN A 172 11.61 -7.68 -8.15
N VAL A 173 11.48 -6.91 -7.07
CA VAL A 173 12.06 -7.27 -5.77
C VAL A 173 11.12 -8.19 -5.01
N ASN A 174 11.67 -9.18 -4.32
CA ASN A 174 10.86 -10.03 -3.44
C ASN A 174 10.55 -9.29 -2.12
N PRO A 175 9.28 -8.94 -1.84
CA PRO A 175 8.92 -8.23 -0.62
C PRO A 175 9.14 -9.08 0.65
N PHE A 176 9.19 -10.40 0.55
CA PHE A 176 9.35 -11.31 1.68
C PHE A 176 10.81 -11.45 2.17
N THR A 177 11.77 -10.93 1.43
CA THR A 177 13.20 -10.92 1.84
C THR A 177 13.65 -9.60 2.44
N GLN A 178 12.79 -8.58 2.39
CA GLN A 178 13.09 -7.29 2.99
C GLN A 178 12.79 -7.32 4.47
N ALA A 179 13.69 -6.76 5.28
CA ALA A 179 13.44 -6.59 6.71
C ALA A 179 12.16 -5.77 6.90
N GLY A 180 11.16 -6.36 7.56
CA GLY A 180 9.86 -5.71 7.75
C GLY A 180 8.70 -6.67 7.95
N GLY A 181 7.49 -6.12 7.85
CA GLY A 181 6.26 -6.83 8.14
C GLY A 181 5.95 -7.99 7.18
N GLN A 182 6.43 -7.95 5.93
CA GLN A 182 6.15 -8.99 4.94
C GLN A 182 6.95 -10.27 5.23
N ALA A 183 8.23 -10.15 5.60
CA ALA A 183 9.04 -11.28 6.03
C ALA A 183 8.44 -11.95 7.28
N ALA A 184 8.12 -11.15 8.30
CA ALA A 184 7.49 -11.65 9.53
C ALA A 184 6.14 -12.33 9.28
N LEU A 185 5.35 -11.80 8.33
CA LEU A 185 4.07 -12.39 7.93
C LEU A 185 4.25 -13.74 7.22
N LEU A 186 5.26 -13.89 6.37
CA LEU A 186 5.60 -15.17 5.77
C LEU A 186 6.08 -16.17 6.82
N ASP A 187 7.00 -15.76 7.70
CA ASP A 187 7.53 -16.62 8.76
C ASP A 187 6.41 -17.11 9.69
N HIS A 188 5.46 -16.24 10.02
CA HIS A 188 4.29 -16.59 10.81
C HIS A 188 3.40 -17.62 10.09
N LEU A 189 3.11 -17.41 8.79
CA LEU A 189 2.36 -18.39 8.00
C LEU A 189 3.08 -19.75 7.96
N LEU A 190 4.39 -19.76 7.70
CA LEU A 190 5.18 -21.00 7.67
C LEU A 190 5.23 -21.69 9.04
N ALA A 191 5.13 -20.94 10.15
CA ALA A 191 4.98 -21.52 11.48
C ALA A 191 3.60 -22.17 11.67
N LEU A 192 2.52 -21.53 11.22
CA LEU A 192 1.16 -22.07 11.27
C LEU A 192 1.00 -23.35 10.44
N LEU A 193 1.72 -23.47 9.31
CA LEU A 193 1.67 -24.66 8.45
C LEU A 193 2.42 -25.87 9.05
N LYS A 194 3.23 -25.69 10.09
CA LYS A 194 3.96 -26.76 10.78
C LYS A 194 3.26 -27.26 12.05
N GLY A 195 2.35 -26.45 12.60
CA GLY A 195 1.57 -26.76 13.80
C GLY A 195 0.40 -27.68 13.49
#